data_AF-A0A351ASU6-F1
#
_entry.id   AF-A0A351ASU6-F1
#
_cell.length_a   1.000
_cell.length_b   1.000
_cell.length_c   1.000
_cell.angle_alpha   90.00
_cell.angle_beta   90.00
_cell.angle_gamma   90.00
#
_symmetry.space_group_name_H-M   'P 1'
#
loop_
_entity.id
_entity.type
_entity.pdbx_description
1 polymer ?
#
loop_
_entity_poly.entity_id
_entity_poly.type
_entity_poly.pdbx_seq_one_letter_code
_entity_poly.pdbx_strand_id
1 'polypeptide(L)'
;MVELIPHGVYLKNGKTIVNDAAGMPSADEARENTIAYRILRAHDVDGSKGKKMRIRFDAMASHDITYVGIIQTARASGLDKFPIPYAMTNCHNSLCAVGGTINEDDHIFGLSAAKKYGGIYVPANQAVIHQYVREALAGCGRMILGSDSHTRYG
;
A
#
# COMPACT_ATOMS: atom_id res chain seq x y z
N MET A 1 29.31 23.92 5.46
CA MET A 1 28.60 24.69 4.42
C MET A 1 27.83 23.68 3.60
N VAL A 2 26.50 23.82 3.50
CA VAL A 2 25.66 22.92 2.68
C VAL A 2 25.58 23.51 1.28
N GLU A 3 25.94 22.74 0.26
CA GLU A 3 25.85 23.14 -1.15
C GLU A 3 24.49 22.73 -1.71
N LEU A 4 23.78 23.67 -2.34
CA LEU A 4 22.51 23.42 -3.00
C LEU A 4 22.74 23.20 -4.49
N ILE A 5 22.31 22.05 -5.01
CA ILE A 5 22.33 21.76 -6.45
C ILE A 5 20.90 21.91 -6.99
N PRO A 6 20.62 22.88 -7.87
CA PRO A 6 19.25 23.20 -8.32
C PRO A 6 18.71 22.24 -9.41
N HIS A 7 19.51 21.27 -9.85
CA HIS A 7 19.19 20.32 -10.93
C HIS A 7 19.53 18.87 -10.54
N GLY A 8 19.05 17.91 -11.34
CA GLY A 8 19.35 16.49 -11.14
C GLY A 8 20.82 16.17 -11.45
N VAL A 9 21.43 15.30 -10.64
CA VAL A 9 22.83 14.88 -10.79
C VAL A 9 22.96 13.36 -10.72
N TYR A 10 24.08 12.84 -11.23
CA TYR A 10 24.43 11.43 -11.09
C TYR A 10 25.40 11.25 -9.92
N LEU A 11 25.17 10.21 -9.10
CA LEU A 11 26.09 9.78 -8.07
C LEU A 11 26.88 8.56 -8.56
N LYS A 12 28.01 8.79 -9.23
CA LYS A 12 28.85 7.74 -9.78
C LYS A 12 29.55 6.96 -8.66
N ASN A 13 29.41 5.63 -8.69
CA ASN A 13 29.98 4.70 -7.69
C ASN A 13 29.62 5.05 -6.23
N GLY A 14 28.47 5.71 -6.00
CA GLY A 14 28.02 6.11 -4.67
C GLY A 14 28.83 7.22 -3.99
N LYS A 15 29.77 7.86 -4.70
CA LYS A 15 30.73 8.80 -4.10
C LYS A 15 30.89 10.11 -4.87
N THR A 16 30.88 10.06 -6.20
CA THR A 16 31.22 11.23 -7.02
C THR A 16 29.98 11.82 -7.65
N ILE A 17 29.71 13.09 -7.37
CA ILE A 17 28.66 13.86 -8.05
C ILE A 17 29.15 14.21 -9.44
N VAL A 18 28.38 13.86 -10.46
CA VAL A 18 28.64 14.17 -11.87
C VAL A 18 27.49 15.02 -12.40
N ASN A 19 27.82 16.22 -12.87
CA ASN A 19 26.86 17.18 -13.43
C ASN A 19 26.66 17.01 -14.95
N ASP A 20 27.64 16.40 -15.64
CA ASP A 20 27.54 16.10 -17.06
C ASP A 20 26.85 14.74 -17.29
N ALA A 21 25.90 14.70 -18.23
CA ALA A 21 25.20 13.49 -18.63
C ALA A 21 26.00 12.66 -19.66
N ALA A 22 27.12 13.17 -20.17
CA ALA A 22 27.95 12.46 -21.14
C ALA A 22 28.39 11.08 -20.61
N GLY A 23 27.96 10.02 -21.32
CA GLY A 23 28.25 8.63 -20.95
C GLY A 23 27.48 8.11 -19.74
N MET A 24 26.50 8.85 -19.21
CA MET A 24 25.56 8.39 -18.19
C MET A 24 24.28 7.83 -18.84
N PRO A 25 23.60 6.85 -18.20
CA PRO A 25 22.27 6.42 -18.66
C PRO A 25 21.30 7.59 -18.58
N SER A 26 20.30 7.60 -19.47
CA SER A 26 19.19 8.56 -19.36
C SER A 26 18.46 8.41 -18.02
N ALA A 27 17.76 9.47 -17.59
CA ALA A 27 17.00 9.42 -16.33
C ALA A 27 15.95 8.29 -16.31
N ASP A 28 15.37 7.94 -17.47
CA ASP A 28 14.43 6.84 -17.58
C ASP A 28 15.13 5.47 -17.44
N GLU A 29 16.28 5.27 -18.09
CA GLU A 29 17.09 4.05 -17.93
C GLU A 29 17.63 3.90 -16.50
N ALA A 30 18.07 4.99 -15.89
CA ALA A 30 18.54 5.00 -14.50
C ALA A 30 17.40 4.63 -13.53
N ARG A 31 16.18 5.11 -13.78
CA ARG A 31 15.02 4.84 -12.93
C ARG A 31 14.70 3.34 -12.81
N GLU A 32 14.84 2.59 -13.90
CA GLU A 32 14.63 1.13 -13.94
C GLU A 32 15.51 0.36 -12.94
N ASN A 33 16.63 0.95 -12.52
CA ASN A 33 17.57 0.32 -11.58
C ASN A 33 17.24 0.63 -10.10
N THR A 34 16.32 1.55 -9.82
CA THR A 34 15.93 1.89 -8.45
C THR A 34 15.11 0.76 -7.81
N ILE A 35 15.20 0.61 -6.48
CA ILE A 35 14.42 -0.40 -5.75
C ILE A 35 12.91 -0.24 -6.02
N ALA A 36 12.42 1.00 -5.97
CA ALA A 36 11.02 1.30 -6.21
C ALA A 36 10.56 0.86 -7.61
N TYR A 37 11.30 1.21 -8.67
CA TYR A 37 10.91 0.84 -10.03
C TYR A 37 11.04 -0.65 -10.30
N ARG A 38 12.05 -1.32 -9.71
CA ARG A 38 12.18 -2.78 -9.79
C ARG A 38 10.98 -3.49 -9.16
N ILE A 39 10.49 -3.00 -8.03
CA ILE A 39 9.27 -3.52 -7.39
C ILE A 39 8.05 -3.25 -8.27
N LEU A 40 7.87 -2.01 -8.77
CA LEU A 40 6.76 -1.68 -9.66
C LEU A 40 6.74 -2.55 -10.92
N ARG A 41 7.90 -2.76 -11.56
CA ARG A 41 8.06 -3.63 -12.73
C ARG A 41 7.73 -5.08 -12.44
N ALA A 42 8.08 -5.59 -11.26
CA ALA A 42 7.72 -6.94 -10.84
C ALA A 42 6.20 -7.14 -10.65
N HIS A 43 5.45 -6.05 -10.48
CA HIS A 43 3.99 -6.05 -10.26
C HIS A 43 3.20 -5.55 -11.47
N ASP A 44 3.85 -5.15 -12.56
CA ASP A 44 3.20 -4.71 -13.79
C ASP A 44 2.68 -5.91 -14.59
N VAL A 45 1.37 -6.13 -14.57
CA VAL A 45 0.76 -7.29 -15.22
C VAL A 45 0.61 -7.15 -16.74
N ASP A 46 0.83 -5.94 -17.29
CA ASP A 46 0.82 -5.74 -18.74
C ASP A 46 2.19 -6.09 -19.36
N GLY A 47 3.24 -6.25 -18.55
CA GLY A 47 4.60 -6.60 -18.99
C GLY A 47 5.23 -5.60 -19.96
N SER A 48 4.66 -4.40 -20.07
CA SER A 48 5.07 -3.40 -21.06
C SER A 48 6.33 -2.69 -20.59
N LYS A 49 7.24 -2.33 -21.51
CA LYS A 49 8.40 -1.47 -21.21
C LYS A 49 8.03 0.02 -21.16
N GLY A 50 6.73 0.34 -21.20
CA GLY A 50 6.24 1.72 -21.19
C GLY A 50 6.26 2.34 -19.80
N LYS A 51 5.96 3.65 -19.73
CA LYS A 51 5.80 4.40 -18.47
C LYS A 51 4.46 4.11 -17.77
N LYS A 52 3.44 3.70 -18.54
CA LYS A 52 2.15 3.28 -18.00
C LYS A 52 2.24 1.83 -17.56
N MET A 53 1.88 1.55 -16.32
CA MET A 53 1.91 0.21 -15.73
C MET A 53 0.51 -0.15 -15.22
N ARG A 54 0.18 -1.44 -15.23
CA ARG A 54 -1.01 -1.98 -14.59
C ARG A 54 -0.56 -2.81 -13.38
N ILE A 55 -0.62 -2.19 -12.21
CA ILE A 55 -0.04 -2.76 -10.99
C ILE A 55 -1.01 -3.72 -10.31
N ARG A 56 -0.53 -4.91 -9.98
CA ARG A 56 -1.18 -5.84 -9.05
C ARG A 56 -0.58 -5.69 -7.65
N PHE A 57 -1.42 -5.59 -6.63
CA PHE A 57 -0.97 -5.59 -5.23
C PHE A 57 -1.01 -7.01 -4.65
N ASP A 58 -0.17 -7.26 -3.65
CA ASP A 58 -0.10 -8.55 -2.94
C ASP A 58 -1.13 -8.66 -1.83
N ALA A 59 -1.46 -7.55 -1.18
CA ALA A 59 -2.43 -7.48 -0.10
C ALA A 59 -3.07 -6.10 0.00
N MET A 60 -4.18 -6.03 0.72
CA MET A 60 -4.87 -4.79 1.08
C MET A 60 -5.02 -4.67 2.60
N ALA A 61 -5.15 -3.45 3.09
CA ALA A 61 -5.49 -3.18 4.48
C ALA A 61 -6.37 -1.94 4.63
N SER A 62 -7.37 -2.02 5.50
CA SER A 62 -8.24 -0.89 5.83
C SER A 62 -8.59 -0.91 7.31
N HIS A 63 -8.84 0.28 7.85
CA HIS A 63 -9.39 0.43 9.19
C HIS A 63 -10.90 0.60 9.13
N ASP A 64 -11.55 0.36 10.27
CA ASP A 64 -12.99 0.50 10.53
C ASP A 64 -13.70 1.64 9.80
N ILE A 65 -13.17 2.86 9.87
CA ILE A 65 -13.81 4.02 9.24
C ILE A 65 -13.89 3.92 7.70
N THR A 66 -13.00 3.17 7.05
CA THR A 66 -12.90 3.16 5.58
C THR A 66 -13.36 1.85 4.93
N TYR A 67 -13.22 0.70 5.59
CA TYR A 67 -13.56 -0.57 4.94
C TYR A 67 -15.05 -0.70 4.64
N VAL A 68 -15.94 -0.07 5.41
CA VAL A 68 -17.39 -0.20 5.23
C VAL A 68 -17.80 0.28 3.84
N GLY A 69 -17.42 1.52 3.49
CA GLY A 69 -17.68 2.10 2.17
C GLY A 69 -17.04 1.29 1.04
N ILE A 70 -15.76 0.89 1.22
CA ILE A 70 -15.02 0.10 0.23
C ILE A 70 -15.75 -1.22 -0.07
N ILE A 71 -16.13 -1.97 0.96
CA ILE A 71 -16.78 -3.28 0.83
C ILE A 71 -18.19 -3.11 0.28
N GLN A 72 -18.93 -2.06 0.66
CA GLN A 72 -20.25 -1.76 0.10
C GLN A 72 -20.16 -1.48 -1.40
N THR A 73 -19.20 -0.65 -1.84
CA THR A 73 -18.97 -0.38 -3.28
C THR A 73 -18.56 -1.65 -4.02
N ALA A 74 -17.66 -2.45 -3.45
CA ALA A 74 -17.23 -3.71 -4.06
C ALA A 74 -18.40 -4.71 -4.17
N ARG A 75 -19.21 -4.85 -3.12
CA ARG A 75 -20.43 -5.68 -3.11
C ARG A 75 -21.43 -5.22 -4.17
N ALA A 76 -21.68 -3.91 -4.28
CA ALA A 76 -22.57 -3.35 -5.30
C ALA A 76 -22.05 -3.61 -6.72
N SER A 77 -20.73 -3.79 -6.86
CA SER A 77 -20.04 -4.13 -8.11
C SER A 77 -19.94 -5.64 -8.38
N GLY A 78 -20.60 -6.49 -7.58
CA GLY A 78 -20.61 -7.95 -7.78
C GLY A 78 -19.48 -8.72 -7.12
N LEU A 79 -18.92 -8.23 -6.01
CA LEU A 79 -17.89 -8.96 -5.25
C LEU A 79 -18.42 -10.31 -4.70
N ASP A 80 -17.80 -11.40 -5.13
CA ASP A 80 -18.04 -12.75 -4.58
C ASP A 80 -17.00 -13.19 -3.54
N LYS A 81 -15.73 -12.78 -3.73
CA LYS A 81 -14.62 -13.00 -2.79
C LYS A 81 -13.55 -11.93 -2.99
N PHE A 82 -12.78 -11.62 -1.94
CA PHE A 82 -11.64 -10.72 -2.11
C PHE A 82 -10.58 -11.38 -3.01
N PRO A 83 -10.04 -10.64 -4.02
CA PRO A 83 -9.10 -11.21 -4.98
C PRO A 83 -7.68 -11.39 -4.43
N ILE A 84 -7.36 -10.73 -3.32
CA ILE A 84 -6.08 -10.77 -2.60
C ILE A 84 -6.36 -10.68 -1.08
N PRO A 85 -5.41 -11.11 -0.22
CA PRO A 85 -5.54 -10.94 1.22
C PRO A 85 -5.93 -9.50 1.60
N TYR A 86 -6.96 -9.35 2.43
CA TYR A 86 -7.45 -8.05 2.87
C TYR A 86 -7.61 -8.04 4.38
N ALA A 87 -6.81 -7.21 5.07
CA ALA A 87 -6.89 -7.02 6.51
C ALA A 87 -7.83 -5.87 6.87
N MET A 88 -8.74 -6.13 7.81
CA MET A 88 -9.69 -5.17 8.36
C MET A 88 -9.42 -5.02 9.85
N THR A 89 -8.91 -3.86 10.26
CA THR A 89 -8.57 -3.57 11.67
C THR A 89 -9.61 -2.72 12.36
N ASN A 90 -9.95 -3.08 13.59
CA ASN A 90 -11.04 -2.49 14.36
C ASN A 90 -10.50 -1.74 15.60
N CYS A 91 -11.11 -0.61 15.95
CA CYS A 91 -10.66 0.31 16.99
C CYS A 91 -9.25 0.86 16.80
N HIS A 92 -8.78 0.94 15.56
CA HIS A 92 -7.51 1.61 15.27
C HIS A 92 -7.66 3.14 15.42
N ASN A 93 -8.78 3.70 14.93
CA ASN A 93 -9.03 5.14 14.89
C ASN A 93 -10.33 5.54 15.60
N SER A 94 -11.17 4.57 15.98
CA SER A 94 -12.54 4.80 16.47
C SER A 94 -12.72 4.65 17.98
N LEU A 95 -11.67 4.25 18.72
CA LEU A 95 -11.72 3.89 20.15
C LEU A 95 -12.39 4.95 21.03
N CYS A 96 -12.19 6.24 20.72
CA CYS A 96 -12.80 7.36 21.44
C CYS A 96 -13.61 8.30 20.53
N ALA A 97 -13.77 7.95 19.25
CA ALA A 97 -14.23 8.90 18.22
C ALA A 97 -15.75 8.84 17.98
N VAL A 98 -16.43 7.78 18.39
CA VAL A 98 -17.84 7.55 18.07
C VAL A 98 -18.54 6.97 19.30
N GLY A 99 -19.51 7.70 19.84
CA GLY A 99 -20.37 7.20 20.92
C GLY A 99 -21.54 6.37 20.37
N GLY A 100 -22.02 5.40 21.15
CA GLY A 100 -23.14 4.53 20.76
C GLY A 100 -22.70 3.28 19.98
N THR A 101 -23.65 2.59 19.34
CA THR A 101 -23.46 1.26 18.72
C THR A 101 -22.81 1.27 17.32
N ILE A 102 -22.44 2.46 16.82
CA ILE A 102 -22.01 2.64 15.43
C ILE A 102 -20.70 1.87 15.16
N ASN A 103 -19.77 1.90 16.11
CA ASN A 103 -18.51 1.16 15.98
C ASN A 103 -18.75 -0.35 16.01
N GLU A 104 -19.62 -0.82 16.89
CA GLU A 104 -19.96 -2.24 16.99
C GLU A 104 -20.63 -2.72 15.70
N ASP A 105 -21.53 -1.94 15.11
CA ASP A 105 -22.17 -2.27 13.84
C ASP A 105 -21.15 -2.35 12.69
N ASP A 106 -20.22 -1.41 12.61
CA ASP A 106 -19.13 -1.43 11.63
C ASP A 106 -18.23 -2.67 11.82
N HIS A 107 -17.94 -3.05 13.07
CA HIS A 107 -17.11 -4.22 13.39
C HIS A 107 -17.82 -5.52 13.05
N ILE A 108 -19.13 -5.62 13.34
CA ILE A 108 -19.97 -6.76 12.95
C ILE A 108 -20.07 -6.84 11.42
N PHE A 109 -20.21 -5.70 10.74
CA PHE A 109 -20.17 -5.64 9.29
C PHE A 109 -18.84 -6.18 8.76
N GLY A 110 -17.71 -5.70 9.29
CA GLY A 110 -16.36 -6.17 8.93
C GLY A 110 -16.17 -7.66 9.18
N LEU A 111 -16.61 -8.18 10.32
CA LEU A 111 -16.56 -9.61 10.65
C LEU A 111 -17.42 -10.44 9.68
N SER A 112 -18.61 -9.96 9.35
CA SER A 112 -19.50 -10.64 8.40
C SER A 112 -18.90 -10.67 6.99
N ALA A 113 -18.25 -9.57 6.57
CA ALA A 113 -17.56 -9.48 5.30
C ALA A 113 -16.36 -10.43 5.24
N ALA A 114 -15.56 -10.51 6.31
CA ALA A 114 -14.46 -11.46 6.43
C ALA A 114 -14.94 -12.92 6.30
N LYS A 115 -16.05 -13.26 6.95
CA LYS A 115 -16.67 -14.60 6.86
C LYS A 115 -17.22 -14.91 5.47
N LYS A 116 -17.83 -13.92 4.81
CA LYS A 116 -18.49 -14.11 3.51
C LYS A 116 -17.53 -14.10 2.32
N TYR A 117 -16.68 -13.08 2.25
CA TYR A 117 -15.80 -12.83 1.09
C TYR A 117 -14.37 -13.36 1.30
N GLY A 118 -14.10 -13.95 2.46
CA GLY A 118 -12.75 -14.19 2.95
C GLY A 118 -12.13 -12.91 3.54
N GLY A 119 -10.88 -12.98 3.96
CA GLY A 119 -10.15 -11.83 4.52
C GLY A 119 -9.69 -12.05 5.95
N ILE A 120 -9.03 -11.04 6.50
CA ILE A 120 -8.40 -11.10 7.82
C ILE A 120 -9.07 -10.07 8.71
N TYR A 121 -9.86 -10.56 9.66
CA TYR A 121 -10.48 -9.72 10.67
C TYR A 121 -9.54 -9.59 11.87
N VAL A 122 -9.06 -8.38 12.14
CA VAL A 122 -8.24 -8.08 13.31
C VAL A 122 -9.15 -7.56 14.41
N PRO A 123 -9.33 -8.29 15.53
CA PRO A 123 -10.32 -7.91 16.55
C PRO A 123 -10.08 -6.50 17.11
N ALA A 124 -11.15 -5.93 17.66
CA ALA A 124 -11.10 -4.61 18.29
C ALA A 124 -9.96 -4.54 19.34
N ASN A 125 -9.24 -3.41 19.33
CA ASN A 125 -8.17 -3.08 20.28
C ASN A 125 -6.93 -3.98 20.21
N GLN A 126 -6.82 -4.86 19.20
CA GLN A 126 -5.66 -5.75 19.08
C GLN A 126 -4.46 -5.08 18.43
N ALA A 127 -4.67 -4.21 17.45
CA ALA A 127 -3.57 -3.56 16.75
C ALA A 127 -3.99 -2.28 16.03
N VAL A 128 -3.02 -1.37 15.92
CA VAL A 128 -3.00 -0.32 14.91
C VAL A 128 -2.80 -0.94 13.53
N ILE A 129 -3.51 -0.46 12.49
CA ILE A 129 -3.46 -1.03 11.13
C ILE A 129 -2.01 -1.21 10.65
N HIS A 130 -1.18 -0.18 10.78
CA HIS A 130 0.19 -0.19 10.26
C HIS A 130 1.13 -1.09 11.05
N GLN A 131 0.87 -1.29 12.35
CA GLN A 131 1.60 -2.27 13.14
C GLN A 131 1.27 -3.68 12.66
N TYR A 132 -0.02 -4.01 12.57
CA TYR A 132 -0.47 -5.31 12.09
C TYR A 132 0.06 -5.63 10.69
N VAL A 133 -0.05 -4.68 9.76
CA VAL A 133 0.42 -4.88 8.38
C VAL A 133 1.93 -5.12 8.34
N ARG A 134 2.71 -4.40 9.15
CA ARG A 134 4.17 -4.59 9.23
C ARG A 134 4.54 -5.98 9.77
N GLU A 135 3.81 -6.48 10.75
CA GLU A 135 4.11 -7.76 11.40
C GLU A 135 3.60 -8.97 10.61
N ALA A 136 2.45 -8.83 9.93
CA ALA A 136 1.74 -9.97 9.34
C ALA A 136 1.74 -10.04 7.81
N LEU A 137 1.90 -8.90 7.10
CA LEU A 137 1.69 -8.84 5.64
C LEU A 137 2.91 -8.31 4.87
N ALA A 138 3.65 -7.38 5.47
CA ALA A 138 4.82 -6.75 4.85
C ALA A 138 5.92 -7.78 4.57
N GLY A 139 6.70 -7.50 3.53
CA GLY A 139 7.83 -8.34 3.13
C GLY A 139 8.62 -7.67 2.01
N CYS A 140 9.89 -8.02 1.89
CA CYS A 140 10.77 -7.42 0.88
C CYS A 140 10.19 -7.61 -0.52
N GLY A 141 10.08 -6.49 -1.23
CA GLY A 141 9.58 -6.47 -2.61
C GLY A 141 8.06 -6.56 -2.76
N ARG A 142 7.28 -6.71 -1.66
CA ARG A 142 5.81 -6.75 -1.75
C ARG A 142 5.20 -5.37 -1.92
N MET A 143 4.02 -5.32 -2.53
CA MET A 143 3.18 -4.14 -2.65
C MET A 143 1.86 -4.32 -1.89
N ILE A 144 1.62 -3.45 -0.90
CA ILE A 144 0.38 -3.45 -0.10
C ILE A 144 -0.36 -2.15 -0.35
N LEU A 145 -1.64 -2.24 -0.67
CA LEU A 145 -2.52 -1.08 -0.82
C LEU A 145 -3.30 -0.84 0.48
N GLY A 146 -3.30 0.38 0.99
CA GLY A 146 -4.05 0.73 2.19
C GLY A 146 -4.93 1.94 1.97
N SER A 147 -6.08 1.99 2.65
CA SER A 147 -7.01 3.12 2.62
C SER A 147 -6.67 4.23 3.62
N ASP A 148 -5.44 4.25 4.14
CA ASP A 148 -4.91 5.26 5.06
C ASP A 148 -3.68 5.95 4.44
N SER A 149 -3.52 7.25 4.67
CA SER A 149 -2.42 8.06 4.11
C SER A 149 -1.03 7.66 4.63
N HIS A 150 -0.95 6.99 5.78
CA HIS A 150 0.28 6.49 6.38
C HIS A 150 0.60 5.05 5.95
N THR A 151 -0.03 4.56 4.87
CA THR A 151 0.33 3.31 4.23
C THR A 151 1.71 3.44 3.56
N ARG A 152 2.76 3.19 4.35
CA ARG A 152 4.16 3.23 3.92
C ARG A 152 4.91 2.05 4.53
N TYR A 153 5.07 0.99 3.74
CA TYR A 153 5.84 -0.19 4.13
C TYR A 153 7.08 -0.20 3.26
N GLY A 154 8.21 0.15 3.88
CA GLY A 154 9.54 0.07 3.28
C GLY A 154 10.15 -1.30 3.50
#